data_AF-A0A831QVM3-F1
#
_entry.id   AF-A0A831QVM3-F1
#
_cell.length_a   1.000
_cell.length_b   1.000
_cell.length_c   1.000
_cell.angle_alpha   90.00
_cell.angle_beta   90.00
_cell.angle_gamma   90.00
#
_symmetry.space_group_name_H-M   'P 1'
#
loop_
_entity.id
_entity.type
_entity.pdbx_description
1 polymer ?
#
loop_
_entity_poly.entity_id
_entity_poly.type
_entity_poly.pdbx_seq_one_letter_code
_entity_poly.pdbx_strand_id
1 'polypeptide(L)'
;MIIFVIIAILAYAFYRFYSFERQETSQHHNSKDHNRSFIIGSQFENFVRFNYYGSNYETTHVTPSHEENCIEFNDESYKPDLKLRDSNTGKEFWIECKYRSYKHNTKEYKIITENQLQRHRRIKDSPVFVILGIGGKPNKPLYLYKIPIAKCKSVMTIGHLFNQFQINK
;
A
#
# COMPACT_ATOMS: atom_id res chain seq x y z
N MET A 1 35.41 -36.53 29.44
CA MET A 1 34.87 -36.54 28.05
C MET A 1 33.34 -36.56 28.01
N ILE A 2 32.67 -37.43 28.77
CA ILE A 2 31.20 -37.57 28.80
C ILE A 2 30.45 -36.27 29.20
N ILE A 3 30.95 -35.52 30.19
CA ILE A 3 30.31 -34.29 30.68
C ILE A 3 30.21 -33.21 29.58
N PHE A 4 31.26 -33.04 28.76
CA PHE A 4 31.26 -32.06 27.67
C PHE A 4 30.25 -32.40 26.58
N VAL A 5 30.02 -33.70 26.32
CA VAL A 5 29.01 -34.17 25.36
C VAL A 5 27.61 -33.86 25.87
N ILE A 6 27.34 -34.07 27.16
CA ILE A 6 26.04 -33.75 27.77
C ILE A 6 25.78 -32.24 27.71
N ILE A 7 26.77 -31.41 28.06
CA ILE A 7 26.63 -29.95 27.99
C ILE A 7 26.35 -29.49 26.56
N ALA A 8 27.05 -30.04 25.56
CA ALA A 8 26.83 -29.71 24.15
C ALA A 8 25.42 -30.09 23.68
N ILE A 9 24.90 -31.25 24.10
CA ILE A 9 23.54 -31.69 23.79
C ILE A 9 22.50 -30.75 24.43
N LEU A 10 22.69 -30.39 25.70
CA LEU A 10 21.78 -29.47 26.39
C LEU A 10 21.82 -28.07 25.79
N ALA A 11 23.00 -27.56 25.45
CA ALA A 11 23.14 -26.26 24.78
C ALA A 11 22.48 -26.27 23.38
N TYR A 12 22.62 -27.35 22.62
CA TYR A 12 21.97 -27.51 21.33
C TYR A 12 20.44 -27.60 21.46
N ALA A 13 19.93 -28.39 22.40
CA ALA A 13 18.50 -28.50 22.68
C ALA A 13 17.91 -27.15 23.09
N PHE A 14 18.61 -26.41 23.97
CA PHE A 14 18.22 -25.07 24.39
C PHE A 14 18.22 -24.07 23.22
N TYR A 15 19.27 -24.09 22.38
CA TYR A 15 19.33 -23.26 21.17
C TYR A 15 18.18 -23.56 20.22
N ARG A 16 17.87 -24.83 19.99
CA ARG A 16 16.76 -25.26 19.12
C ARG A 16 15.42 -24.80 19.66
N PHE A 17 15.17 -24.98 20.96
CA PHE A 17 13.96 -24.51 21.63
C PHE A 17 13.80 -22.99 21.49
N TYR A 18 14.85 -22.23 21.82
CA TYR A 18 14.84 -20.76 21.72
C TYR A 18 14.69 -20.24 20.27
N SER A 19 15.22 -20.98 19.28
CA SER A 19 15.05 -20.62 17.86
C SER A 19 13.63 -20.87 17.34
N PHE A 20 12.93 -21.88 17.88
CA PHE A 20 11.58 -22.25 17.49
C PHE A 20 10.55 -21.22 17.99
N GLU A 21 10.60 -20.83 19.26
CA GLU A 21 9.68 -19.81 19.83
C GLU A 21 9.79 -18.45 19.10
N ARG A 22 10.99 -18.07 18.64
CA ARG A 22 11.19 -16.86 17.84
C ARG A 22 10.53 -16.93 16.46
N GLN A 23 10.43 -18.13 15.87
CA GLN A 23 9.76 -18.29 14.58
C GLN A 23 8.23 -18.15 14.72
N GLU A 24 7.61 -18.75 15.74
CA GLU A 24 6.17 -18.63 15.96
C GLU A 24 5.73 -17.20 16.29
N THR A 25 6.48 -16.52 17.16
CA THR A 25 6.21 -15.11 17.51
C THR A 25 6.34 -14.18 16.31
N SER A 26 7.35 -14.39 15.47
CA SER A 26 7.55 -13.61 14.24
C SER A 26 6.46 -13.88 13.19
N GLN A 27 6.04 -15.13 13.02
CA GLN A 27 4.97 -15.50 12.09
C GLN A 27 3.62 -14.92 12.52
N HIS A 28 3.27 -15.02 13.80
CA HIS A 28 2.03 -14.47 14.34
C HIS A 28 2.00 -12.93 14.36
N HIS A 29 3.14 -12.28 14.58
CA HIS A 29 3.23 -10.82 14.45
C HIS A 29 3.08 -10.37 12.99
N ASN A 30 3.77 -11.02 12.06
CA ASN A 30 3.67 -10.72 10.63
C ASN A 30 2.26 -10.95 10.08
N SER A 31 1.56 -12.01 10.48
CA SER A 31 0.19 -12.28 10.01
C SER A 31 -0.81 -11.22 10.48
N LYS A 32 -0.67 -10.74 11.73
CA LYS A 32 -1.48 -9.64 12.27
C LYS A 32 -1.21 -8.32 11.57
N ASP A 33 0.05 -7.99 11.32
CA ASP A 33 0.44 -6.74 10.66
C ASP A 33 0.05 -6.73 9.17
N HIS A 34 0.12 -7.90 8.52
CA HIS A 34 -0.35 -8.08 7.14
C HIS A 34 -1.85 -7.83 7.02
N ASN A 35 -2.67 -8.53 7.82
CA ASN A 35 -4.12 -8.38 7.81
C ASN A 35 -4.53 -6.92 8.11
N ARG A 36 -3.86 -6.28 9.08
CA ARG A 36 -4.09 -4.86 9.38
C ARG A 36 -3.79 -3.94 8.20
N SER A 37 -2.65 -4.16 7.53
CA SER A 37 -2.25 -3.34 6.38
C SER A 37 -3.22 -3.49 5.21
N PHE A 38 -3.69 -4.72 4.97
CA PHE A 38 -4.73 -5.04 4.00
C PHE A 38 -6.04 -4.28 4.28
N ILE A 39 -6.56 -4.39 5.51
CA ILE A 39 -7.79 -3.69 5.92
C ILE A 39 -7.66 -2.19 5.72
N ILE A 40 -6.50 -1.61 6.08
CA ILE A 40 -6.23 -0.17 5.90
C ILE A 40 -6.25 0.23 4.42
N GLY A 41 -5.63 -0.58 3.54
CA GLY A 41 -5.62 -0.35 2.09
C GLY A 41 -7.04 -0.36 1.53
N SER A 42 -7.78 -1.43 1.78
CA SER A 42 -9.17 -1.60 1.32
C SER A 42 -10.11 -0.48 1.80
N GLN A 43 -9.99 -0.06 3.07
CA GLN A 43 -10.78 1.08 3.57
C GLN A 43 -10.48 2.39 2.84
N PHE A 44 -9.21 2.63 2.51
CA PHE A 44 -8.80 3.83 1.81
C PHE A 44 -9.26 3.79 0.34
N GLU A 45 -9.12 2.66 -0.34
CA GLU A 45 -9.61 2.45 -1.71
C GLU A 45 -11.12 2.71 -1.81
N ASN A 46 -11.90 2.14 -0.89
CA ASN A 46 -13.34 2.37 -0.81
C ASN A 46 -13.68 3.85 -0.59
N PHE A 47 -12.91 4.54 0.27
CA PHE A 47 -13.08 5.98 0.46
C PHE A 47 -12.78 6.77 -0.83
N VAL A 48 -11.70 6.44 -1.53
CA VAL A 48 -11.37 7.10 -2.81
C VAL A 48 -12.49 6.88 -3.82
N ARG A 49 -12.96 5.63 -3.96
CA ARG A 49 -14.01 5.24 -4.89
C ARG A 49 -15.35 5.91 -4.59
N PHE A 50 -15.87 5.72 -3.38
CA PHE A 50 -17.27 6.07 -3.07
C PHE A 50 -17.43 7.46 -2.45
N ASN A 51 -16.42 7.97 -1.73
CA ASN A 51 -16.52 9.27 -1.05
C ASN A 51 -15.82 10.40 -1.79
N TYR A 52 -14.63 10.16 -2.36
CA TYR A 52 -13.89 11.21 -3.06
C TYR A 52 -14.38 11.40 -4.50
N TYR A 53 -14.46 10.33 -5.28
CA TYR A 53 -15.00 10.39 -6.64
C TYR A 53 -16.53 10.27 -6.67
N GLY A 54 -17.08 9.29 -5.95
CA GLY A 54 -18.53 9.14 -5.80
C GLY A 54 -19.27 8.80 -7.09
N SER A 55 -20.55 9.14 -7.16
CA SER A 55 -21.46 8.72 -8.23
C SER A 55 -21.19 9.33 -9.61
N ASN A 56 -20.35 10.36 -9.71
CA ASN A 56 -19.99 10.99 -10.98
C ASN A 56 -18.94 10.19 -11.76
N TYR A 57 -18.42 9.12 -11.16
CA TYR A 57 -17.39 8.29 -11.74
C TYR A 57 -17.80 6.82 -11.64
N GLU A 58 -17.79 6.15 -12.78
CA GLU A 58 -18.00 4.72 -12.86
C GLU A 58 -16.67 3.99 -12.65
N THR A 59 -16.67 2.93 -11.85
CA THR A 59 -15.50 2.07 -11.69
C THR A 59 -15.50 1.02 -12.79
N THR A 60 -14.56 1.13 -13.73
CA THR A 60 -14.44 0.20 -14.86
C THR A 60 -13.46 -0.94 -14.58
N HIS A 61 -12.58 -0.79 -13.58
CA HIS A 61 -11.67 -1.85 -13.13
C HIS A 61 -11.35 -1.70 -11.63
N VAL A 62 -11.21 -2.82 -10.94
CA VAL A 62 -10.62 -2.93 -9.61
C VAL A 62 -9.56 -4.04 -9.68
N THR A 63 -8.33 -3.73 -9.29
CA THR A 63 -7.27 -4.74 -9.25
C THR A 63 -7.50 -5.64 -8.04
N PRO A 64 -7.63 -6.97 -8.22
CA PRO A 64 -7.87 -7.86 -7.11
C PRO A 64 -6.73 -7.80 -6.11
N SER A 65 -7.07 -7.94 -4.85
CA SER A 65 -6.08 -7.94 -3.78
C SER A 65 -5.24 -9.22 -3.82
N HIS A 66 -4.07 -9.18 -3.18
CA HIS A 66 -3.12 -10.30 -3.16
C HIS A 66 -3.74 -11.60 -2.62
N GLU A 67 -4.69 -11.50 -1.69
CA GLU A 67 -5.39 -12.63 -1.08
C GLU A 67 -6.48 -13.20 -2.02
N GLU A 68 -7.01 -12.41 -2.94
CA GLU A 68 -7.98 -12.86 -3.95
C GLU A 68 -7.30 -13.57 -5.13
N ASN A 69 -6.02 -13.26 -5.39
CA ASN A 69 -5.22 -13.81 -6.49
C ASN A 69 -4.28 -14.96 -6.08
N CYS A 70 -4.61 -15.73 -5.04
CA CYS A 70 -3.76 -16.83 -4.51
C CYS A 70 -3.33 -17.92 -5.52
N ILE A 71 -3.79 -17.87 -6.78
CA ILE A 71 -3.60 -18.96 -7.74
C ILE A 71 -2.67 -18.58 -8.91
N GLU A 72 -2.57 -17.31 -9.33
CA GLU A 72 -1.64 -16.88 -10.40
C GLU A 72 -1.44 -15.35 -10.43
N PHE A 73 -0.20 -14.86 -10.28
CA PHE A 73 0.12 -13.45 -10.57
C PHE A 73 0.09 -13.22 -12.07
N ASN A 74 -1.06 -12.79 -12.58
CA ASN A 74 -1.21 -12.35 -13.95
C ASN A 74 -0.85 -10.85 -14.12
N ASP A 75 -0.84 -10.39 -15.38
CA ASP A 75 -0.57 -8.98 -15.74
C ASP A 75 -1.54 -7.99 -15.07
N GLU A 76 -2.75 -8.42 -14.70
CA GLU A 76 -3.75 -7.59 -14.01
C GLU A 76 -3.32 -7.19 -12.59
N SER A 77 -2.59 -8.07 -11.89
CA SER A 77 -2.05 -7.79 -10.54
C SER A 77 -1.03 -6.66 -10.52
N TYR A 78 -0.53 -6.25 -11.70
CA TYR A 78 0.43 -5.17 -11.85
C TYR A 78 -0.20 -3.83 -12.26
N LYS A 79 -1.53 -3.77 -12.46
CA LYS A 79 -2.22 -2.52 -12.75
C LYS A 79 -2.42 -1.69 -11.47
N PRO A 80 -2.71 -0.38 -11.60
CA PRO A 80 -3.11 0.44 -10.46
C PRO A 80 -4.41 -0.06 -9.84
N ASP A 81 -4.65 0.30 -8.58
CA ASP A 81 -5.75 -0.25 -7.77
C ASP A 81 -7.14 -0.07 -8.41
N LEU A 82 -7.41 1.08 -9.06
CA LEU A 82 -8.70 1.40 -9.68
C LEU A 82 -8.55 1.98 -11.09
N LYS A 83 -9.49 1.66 -12.00
CA LYS A 83 -9.77 2.48 -13.20
C LYS A 83 -11.15 3.10 -13.07
N LEU A 84 -11.20 4.42 -13.24
CA LEU A 84 -12.45 5.17 -13.21
C LEU A 84 -12.72 5.83 -14.56
N ARG A 85 -14.00 5.97 -14.88
CA ARG A 85 -14.53 6.70 -16.02
C ARG A 85 -15.42 7.83 -15.53
N ASP A 86 -15.09 9.05 -15.93
CA ASP A 86 -15.93 10.22 -15.68
C ASP A 86 -17.25 10.09 -16.46
N SER A 87 -18.39 10.04 -15.76
CA SER A 87 -19.69 9.78 -16.39
C SER A 87 -20.14 10.89 -17.32
N ASN A 88 -19.63 12.12 -17.17
CA ASN A 88 -20.01 13.25 -18.00
C ASN A 88 -19.16 13.34 -19.28
N THR A 89 -17.87 12.99 -19.18
CA THR A 89 -16.93 13.17 -20.29
C THR A 89 -16.51 11.87 -20.97
N GLY A 90 -16.81 10.71 -20.37
CA GLY A 90 -16.36 9.40 -20.81
C GLY A 90 -14.86 9.15 -20.66
N LYS A 91 -14.10 10.11 -20.10
CA LYS A 91 -12.65 9.99 -19.95
C LYS A 91 -12.28 9.01 -18.86
N GLU A 92 -11.35 8.12 -19.16
CA GLU A 92 -10.84 7.13 -18.22
C GLU A 92 -9.48 7.52 -17.65
N PHE A 93 -9.22 7.11 -16.41
CA PHE A 93 -7.93 7.26 -15.76
C PHE A 93 -7.75 6.21 -14.67
N TRP A 94 -6.49 5.90 -14.39
CA TRP A 94 -6.08 4.96 -13.36
C TRP A 94 -5.74 5.68 -12.05
N ILE A 95 -5.98 4.98 -10.94
CA ILE A 95 -5.65 5.44 -9.59
C ILE A 95 -4.89 4.35 -8.85
N GLU A 96 -3.72 4.73 -8.32
CA GLU A 96 -3.06 4.01 -7.23
C GLU A 96 -3.45 4.67 -5.90
N CYS A 97 -4.03 3.91 -4.98
CA CYS A 97 -4.46 4.34 -3.66
C CYS A 97 -3.36 4.06 -2.62
N LYS A 98 -2.87 5.09 -1.94
CA LYS A 98 -1.90 4.95 -0.85
C LYS A 98 -2.34 5.70 0.39
N TYR A 99 -2.41 5.00 1.52
CA TYR A 99 -2.64 5.61 2.82
C TYR A 99 -1.38 5.54 3.69
N ARG A 100 -1.09 6.60 4.43
CA ARG A 100 -0.04 6.66 5.44
C ARG A 100 -0.59 7.21 6.74
N SER A 101 -0.38 6.48 7.84
CA SER A 101 -0.59 7.06 9.16
C SER A 101 0.35 8.26 9.34
N TYR A 102 -0.14 9.29 10.00
CA TYR A 102 0.68 10.44 10.33
C TYR A 102 1.78 10.00 11.31
N LYS A 103 3.03 10.35 11.00
CA LYS A 103 4.16 10.13 11.88
C LYS A 103 4.74 11.48 12.28
N HIS A 104 4.68 11.79 13.58
CA HIS A 104 5.27 13.01 14.14
C HIS A 104 6.76 13.10 13.73
N ASN A 105 7.25 14.31 13.41
CA ASN A 105 8.61 14.58 12.93
C ASN A 105 9.03 13.95 11.59
N THR A 106 8.09 13.38 10.82
CA THR A 106 8.40 12.91 9.47
C THR A 106 8.46 14.08 8.49
N LYS A 107 9.55 14.21 7.73
CA LYS A 107 9.69 15.25 6.68
C LYS A 107 9.25 14.76 5.30
N GLU A 108 9.19 13.45 5.11
CA GLU A 108 8.93 12.81 3.82
C GLU A 108 8.12 11.51 3.96
N TYR A 109 7.33 11.20 2.94
CA TYR A 109 6.55 9.98 2.89
C TYR A 109 6.97 9.14 1.68
N LYS A 110 7.09 7.83 1.92
CA LYS A 110 7.12 6.85 0.83
C LYS A 110 5.76 6.81 0.16
N ILE A 111 5.69 7.26 -1.08
CA ILE A 111 4.48 7.36 -1.87
C ILE A 111 4.17 5.99 -2.48
N ILE A 112 5.09 5.51 -3.30
CA ILE A 112 4.94 4.29 -4.10
C ILE A 112 6.31 3.58 -4.19
N THR A 113 6.35 2.28 -4.45
CA THR A 113 7.63 1.59 -4.69
C THR A 113 8.21 1.98 -6.05
N GLU A 114 9.53 1.87 -6.21
CA GLU A 114 10.17 2.22 -7.49
C GLU A 114 9.70 1.31 -8.63
N ASN A 115 9.51 0.01 -8.36
CA ASN A 115 8.98 -0.94 -9.34
C ASN A 115 7.56 -0.57 -9.78
N GLN A 116 6.68 -0.23 -8.83
CA GLN A 116 5.33 0.25 -9.16
C GLN A 116 5.40 1.56 -9.95
N LEU A 117 6.24 2.52 -9.55
CA LEU A 117 6.41 3.78 -10.26
C LEU A 117 6.83 3.58 -11.72
N GLN A 118 7.82 2.71 -11.96
CA GLN A 118 8.29 2.39 -13.31
C GLN A 118 7.22 1.69 -14.13
N ARG A 119 6.49 0.73 -13.57
CA ARG A 119 5.39 0.04 -14.26
C ARG A 119 4.29 1.02 -14.63
N HIS A 120 3.83 1.81 -13.68
CA HIS A 120 2.70 2.73 -13.86
C HIS A 120 3.03 3.87 -14.82
N ARG A 121 4.30 4.28 -14.94
CA ARG A 121 4.74 5.25 -15.96
C ARG A 121 4.72 4.70 -17.39
N ARG A 122 4.70 3.37 -17.57
CA ARG A 122 4.62 2.75 -18.91
C ARG A 122 3.19 2.65 -19.43
N ILE A 123 2.20 2.90 -18.59
CA ILE A 123 0.78 2.99 -18.98
C ILE A 123 0.60 4.26 -19.81
N LYS A 124 0.17 4.11 -21.07
CA LYS A 124 0.02 5.21 -22.05
C LYS A 124 -1.41 5.42 -22.53
N ASP A 125 -2.28 4.44 -22.33
CA ASP A 125 -3.67 4.43 -22.77
C ASP A 125 -4.57 5.35 -21.93
N SER A 126 -4.19 5.65 -20.69
CA SER A 126 -4.94 6.53 -19.81
C SER A 126 -4.04 7.22 -18.78
N PRO A 127 -4.37 8.45 -18.33
CA PRO A 127 -3.64 9.10 -17.24
C PRO A 127 -3.63 8.24 -15.98
N VAL A 128 -2.52 8.27 -15.24
CA VAL A 128 -2.40 7.57 -13.95
C VAL A 128 -2.14 8.59 -12.85
N PHE A 129 -2.87 8.47 -11.75
CA PHE A 129 -2.71 9.28 -10.56
C PHE A 129 -2.42 8.41 -9.35
N VAL A 130 -1.63 8.94 -8.40
CA VAL A 130 -1.60 8.43 -7.03
C VAL A 130 -2.52 9.31 -6.20
N ILE A 131 -3.51 8.70 -5.55
CA ILE A 131 -4.29 9.35 -4.49
C ILE A 131 -3.65 8.97 -3.16
N LEU A 132 -3.09 9.95 -2.47
CA LEU A 132 -2.38 9.76 -1.20
C LEU A 132 -3.17 10.36 -0.05
N GLY A 133 -3.57 9.53 0.90
CA GLY A 133 -4.13 9.95 2.19
C GLY A 133 -3.08 9.96 3.28
N ILE A 134 -3.00 11.05 4.05
CA ILE A 134 -2.08 11.16 5.21
C ILE A 134 -2.85 11.51 6.48
N GLY A 135 -2.60 10.73 7.53
CA GLY A 135 -3.16 10.95 8.86
C GLY A 135 -4.66 10.70 8.97
N GLY A 136 -5.21 10.78 10.18
CA GLY A 136 -6.63 10.52 10.44
C GLY A 136 -6.96 9.03 10.37
N LYS A 137 -8.10 8.71 9.74
CA LYS A 137 -8.52 7.33 9.46
C LYS A 137 -8.44 7.08 7.94
N PRO A 138 -8.23 5.84 7.47
CA PRO A 138 -8.21 5.53 6.04
C PRO A 138 -9.49 6.01 5.32
N ASN A 139 -10.65 5.87 5.95
CA ASN A 139 -11.92 6.36 5.40
C ASN A 139 -12.20 7.86 5.63
N LYS A 140 -11.30 8.56 6.32
CA LYS A 140 -11.40 10.00 6.61
C LYS A 140 -9.99 10.56 6.84
N PRO A 141 -9.14 10.63 5.79
CA PRO A 141 -7.76 11.06 5.96
C PRO A 141 -7.71 12.55 6.31
N LEU A 142 -6.71 13.00 7.05
CA LEU A 142 -6.58 14.43 7.37
C LEU A 142 -6.20 15.23 6.13
N TYR A 143 -5.24 14.72 5.36
CA TYR A 143 -4.78 15.32 4.11
C TYR A 143 -4.97 14.37 2.95
N LEU A 144 -5.34 14.91 1.79
CA LEU A 144 -5.51 14.17 0.56
C LEU A 144 -4.74 14.85 -0.57
N TYR A 145 -4.00 14.06 -1.34
CA TYR A 145 -3.19 14.56 -2.45
C TYR A 145 -3.49 13.77 -3.72
N LYS A 146 -3.53 14.45 -4.87
CA LYS A 146 -3.62 13.84 -6.20
C LYS A 146 -2.37 14.14 -7.00
N ILE A 147 -1.57 13.10 -7.22
CA ILE A 147 -0.24 13.21 -7.79
C ILE A 147 -0.24 12.52 -9.16
N PRO A 148 -0.06 13.25 -10.28
CA PRO A 148 0.13 12.61 -11.57
C PRO A 148 1.36 11.72 -11.56
N ILE A 149 1.29 10.49 -12.10
CA ILE A 149 2.40 9.53 -12.04
C ILE A 149 3.70 10.08 -12.67
N ALA A 150 3.55 10.93 -13.69
CA ALA A 150 4.66 11.60 -14.37
C ALA A 150 5.44 12.54 -13.45
N LYS A 151 4.77 13.15 -12.46
CA LYS A 151 5.38 14.01 -11.43
C LYS A 151 5.67 13.25 -10.13
N CYS A 152 5.28 11.98 -10.08
CA CYS A 152 5.42 11.16 -8.89
C CYS A 152 6.88 10.70 -8.69
N LYS A 153 7.31 10.60 -7.44
CA LYS A 153 8.58 10.04 -6.97
C LYS A 153 8.26 9.01 -5.89
N SER A 154 9.14 8.01 -5.71
CA SER A 154 8.96 6.97 -4.69
C SER A 154 8.89 7.54 -3.27
N VAL A 155 9.61 8.64 -3.00
CA VAL A 155 9.56 9.42 -1.76
C VAL A 155 9.36 10.90 -2.08
N MET A 156 8.54 11.60 -1.29
CA MET A 156 8.34 13.04 -1.40
C MET A 156 8.26 13.73 -0.04
N THR A 157 8.72 14.98 0.01
CA THR A 157 8.62 15.81 1.21
C THR A 157 7.20 16.35 1.41
N ILE A 158 6.83 16.60 2.67
CA ILE A 158 5.52 17.17 3.02
C ILE A 158 5.32 18.52 2.34
N GLY A 159 6.35 19.39 2.34
CA GLY A 159 6.25 20.71 1.71
C GLY A 159 5.97 20.62 0.21
N HIS A 160 6.60 19.66 -0.48
CA HIS A 160 6.34 19.47 -1.91
C HIS A 160 4.92 18.94 -2.18
N LEU A 161 4.45 18.00 -1.37
CA LEU A 161 3.09 17.47 -1.44
C LEU A 161 2.05 18.59 -1.22
N PHE A 162 2.20 19.35 -0.13
CA PHE A 162 1.33 20.46 0.26
C PHE A 162 1.24 21.53 -0.83
N ASN A 163 2.37 21.99 -1.36
CA ASN A 163 2.40 23.11 -2.28
C ASN A 163 1.91 22.78 -3.70
N GLN A 164 1.91 21.50 -4.12
CA GLN A 164 1.66 21.15 -5.52
C GLN A 164 0.46 20.25 -5.77
N PHE A 165 0.10 19.41 -4.80
CA PHE A 165 -0.82 18.29 -5.07
C PHE A 165 -1.98 18.18 -4.09
N GLN A 166 -2.04 19.05 -3.07
CA GLN A 166 -3.11 18.97 -2.08
C GLN A 166 -4.46 19.27 -2.72
N ILE A 167 -5.44 18.44 -2.35
CA ILE A 167 -6.84 18.64 -2.67
C ILE A 167 -7.51 19.32 -1.48
N ASN A 168 -8.16 20.47 -1.72
CA ASN A 168 -9.05 21.06 -0.74
C ASN A 168 -10.33 20.24 -0.70
N LYS A 169 -10.66 19.73 0.50
CA LYS A 169 -11.89 18.97 0.74
C LYS A 169 -13.06 19.89 0.98
#